data_AF-A0A368DH10-F1
#
_entry.id   AF-A0A368DH10-F1
#
_cell.length_a   1.000
_cell.length_b   1.000
_cell.length_c   1.000
_cell.angle_alpha   90.00
_cell.angle_beta   90.00
_cell.angle_gamma   90.00
#
_symmetry.space_group_name_H-M   'P 1'
#
loop_
_entity.id
_entity.type
_entity.pdbx_description
1 polymer ?
#
loop_
_entity_poly.entity_id
_entity_poly.type
_entity_poly.pdbx_seq_one_letter_code
_entity_poly.pdbx_strand_id
1 'polypeptide(L)'
;MKNLIYIALIALLASCSQPQNPNFDTNVEIAKAWFADFETEDMDKVAAYFADELEYEGAFYGMPMMTSKDQVVQYMQGWHSAMDNIKYEAENFLPGVDPETSLPNGSVRTYGTWTGVSTTSGKSFEAKFYHYMTFDENGLIINGGDYGDATGIMVAVAQDPAE
;
A
#
# COMPACT_ATOMS: atom_id res chain seq x y z
N MET A 1 9.69 28.38 42.81
CA MET A 1 10.35 28.66 41.51
C MET A 1 11.00 27.42 40.91
N LYS A 2 11.86 26.69 41.65
CA LYS A 2 12.49 25.44 41.17
C LYS A 2 11.47 24.41 40.64
N ASN A 3 10.35 24.22 41.33
CA ASN A 3 9.27 23.31 40.92
C ASN A 3 8.51 23.79 39.68
N LEU A 4 8.40 25.11 39.46
CA LEU A 4 7.78 25.68 38.25
C LEU A 4 8.69 25.52 37.02
N ILE A 5 10.01 25.61 37.22
CA ILE A 5 11.01 25.36 36.17
C ILE A 5 10.97 23.88 35.74
N TYR A 6 10.81 22.93 36.67
CA TYR A 6 10.66 21.51 36.33
C TYR A 6 9.36 21.21 35.57
N ILE A 7 8.23 21.82 35.95
CA ILE A 7 6.96 21.65 35.24
C ILE A 7 7.04 22.24 33.82
N ALA A 8 7.67 23.40 33.67
CA ALA A 8 7.91 24.00 32.36
C ALA A 8 8.83 23.13 31.49
N LEU A 9 9.90 22.54 32.06
CA LEU A 9 10.77 21.61 31.34
C LEU A 9 10.02 20.35 30.88
N ILE A 10 9.17 19.77 31.74
CA ILE A 10 8.38 18.57 31.41
C ILE A 10 7.35 18.88 30.32
N ALA A 11 6.69 20.05 30.38
CA ALA A 11 5.74 20.48 29.36
C ALA A 11 6.42 20.72 27.99
N LEU A 12 7.62 21.29 27.98
CA LEU A 12 8.43 21.42 26.76
C LEU A 12 8.80 20.04 26.18
N LEU A 13 9.16 19.06 27.00
CA LEU A 13 9.52 17.71 26.54
C LEU A 13 8.31 16.93 26.02
N ALA A 14 7.12 17.15 26.59
CA ALA A 14 5.88 16.50 26.14
C ALA A 14 5.33 17.08 24.81
N SER A 15 5.69 18.32 24.46
CA SER A 15 5.27 18.93 23.18
C SER A 15 5.96 18.34 21.94
N CYS A 16 7.00 17.52 22.11
CA CYS A 16 7.72 16.87 21.01
C CYS A 16 7.11 15.55 20.55
N SER A 17 6.13 14.98 21.26
CA SER A 17 5.42 13.78 20.82
C SER A 17 4.09 14.15 20.17
N GLN A 18 4.02 14.04 18.84
CA GLN A 18 2.73 14.05 18.14
C GLN A 18 1.99 12.75 18.50
N PRO A 19 0.75 12.82 19.01
CA PRO A 19 -0.01 11.61 19.31
C PRO A 19 -0.27 10.84 18.01
N GLN A 20 -0.07 9.53 18.05
CA GLN A 20 -0.42 8.64 16.95
C GLN A 20 -1.94 8.48 16.85
N ASN A 21 -2.45 8.26 15.63
CA ASN A 21 -3.82 7.87 15.39
C ASN A 21 -4.09 6.48 16.01
N PRO A 22 -5.12 6.32 16.86
CA PRO A 22 -5.38 5.07 17.58
C PRO A 22 -5.71 3.87 16.66
N ASN A 23 -6.09 4.12 15.40
CA ASN A 23 -6.43 3.07 14.44
C ASN A 23 -5.21 2.55 13.68
N PHE A 24 -4.03 3.17 13.83
CA PHE A 24 -2.85 2.83 13.03
C PHE A 24 -2.49 1.34 13.14
N ASP A 25 -2.37 0.80 14.35
CA ASP A 25 -1.95 -0.61 14.54
C ASP A 25 -2.99 -1.59 13.95
N THR A 26 -4.28 -1.30 14.11
CA THR A 26 -5.36 -2.09 13.49
C THR A 26 -5.26 -2.04 11.96
N ASN A 27 -5.04 -0.87 11.39
CA ASN A 27 -4.92 -0.69 9.95
C ASN A 27 -3.67 -1.36 9.39
N VAL A 28 -2.57 -1.45 10.16
CA VAL A 28 -1.38 -2.23 9.79
C VAL A 28 -1.71 -3.71 9.66
N GLU A 29 -2.52 -4.26 10.56
CA GLU A 29 -2.94 -5.67 10.46
C GLU A 29 -3.87 -5.90 9.25
N ILE A 30 -4.75 -4.95 8.93
CA ILE A 30 -5.56 -4.99 7.70
C ILE A 30 -4.67 -4.97 6.46
N ALA A 31 -3.68 -4.06 6.40
CA ALA A 31 -2.73 -3.97 5.30
C ALA A 31 -1.95 -5.28 5.10
N LYS A 32 -1.43 -5.89 6.18
CA LYS A 32 -0.76 -7.19 6.12
C LYS A 32 -1.67 -8.30 5.59
N ALA A 33 -2.92 -8.33 6.06
CA ALA A 33 -3.91 -9.30 5.61
C ALA A 33 -4.22 -9.12 4.12
N TRP A 34 -4.34 -7.87 3.65
CA TRP A 34 -4.54 -7.57 2.23
C TRP A 34 -3.40 -8.12 1.35
N PHE A 35 -2.13 -7.85 1.69
CA PHE A 35 -1.00 -8.41 0.94
C PHE A 35 -1.02 -9.95 0.96
N ALA A 36 -1.26 -10.55 2.13
CA ALA A 36 -1.29 -12.00 2.27
C ALA A 36 -2.43 -12.65 1.47
N ASP A 37 -3.62 -12.06 1.45
CA ASP A 37 -4.74 -12.56 0.64
C ASP A 37 -4.52 -12.32 -0.85
N PHE A 38 -3.86 -11.23 -1.24
CA PHE A 38 -3.46 -11.00 -2.63
C PHE A 38 -2.56 -12.14 -3.14
N GLU A 39 -1.57 -12.58 -2.36
CA GLU A 39 -0.71 -13.74 -2.71
C GLU A 39 -1.47 -15.06 -2.91
N THR A 40 -2.73 -15.15 -2.46
CA THR A 40 -3.57 -16.36 -2.64
C THR A 40 -4.36 -16.38 -3.95
N GLU A 41 -4.30 -15.30 -4.74
CA GLU A 41 -5.07 -15.13 -5.99
C GLU A 41 -6.60 -15.17 -5.81
N ASP A 42 -7.09 -15.02 -4.57
CA ASP A 42 -8.51 -14.99 -4.23
C ASP A 42 -9.06 -13.56 -4.32
N MET A 43 -9.58 -13.21 -5.50
CA MET A 43 -10.05 -11.85 -5.76
C MET A 43 -11.31 -11.45 -4.98
N ASP A 44 -12.11 -12.40 -4.51
CA ASP A 44 -13.27 -12.08 -3.65
C ASP A 44 -12.79 -11.56 -2.30
N LYS A 45 -11.72 -12.15 -1.74
CA LYS A 45 -11.07 -11.61 -0.54
C LYS A 45 -10.42 -10.28 -0.80
N VAL A 46 -9.65 -10.15 -1.89
CA VAL A 46 -8.97 -8.88 -2.22
C VAL A 46 -9.98 -7.75 -2.38
N ALA A 47 -11.10 -7.99 -3.07
CA ALA A 47 -12.15 -7.01 -3.27
C ALA A 47 -12.82 -6.56 -1.95
N ALA A 48 -12.88 -7.42 -0.94
CA ALA A 48 -13.49 -7.13 0.35
C ALA A 48 -12.76 -6.06 1.17
N TYR A 49 -11.50 -5.76 0.85
CA TYR A 49 -10.71 -4.73 1.52
C TYR A 49 -11.01 -3.30 1.03
N PHE A 50 -11.69 -3.14 -0.09
CA PHE A 50 -11.92 -1.84 -0.72
C PHE A 50 -13.33 -1.31 -0.43
N ALA A 51 -13.47 0.00 -0.27
CA ALA A 51 -14.76 0.67 -0.31
C ALA A 51 -15.32 0.70 -1.74
N ASP A 52 -16.64 0.89 -1.91
CA ASP A 52 -17.26 0.94 -3.24
C ASP A 52 -16.80 2.18 -4.03
N GLU A 53 -16.73 3.32 -3.35
CA GLU A 53 -16.13 4.57 -3.83
C GLU A 53 -14.77 4.76 -3.17
N LEU A 54 -13.72 4.86 -4.00
CA LEU A 54 -12.34 5.03 -3.56
C LEU A 54 -11.50 5.65 -4.68
N GLU A 55 -10.34 6.17 -4.32
CA GLU A 55 -9.30 6.58 -5.27
C GLU A 55 -8.10 5.64 -5.20
N TYR A 56 -7.59 5.17 -6.34
CA TYR A 56 -6.41 4.31 -6.36
C TYR A 56 -5.46 4.63 -7.52
N GLU A 57 -4.20 4.91 -7.20
CA GLU A 57 -3.14 5.20 -8.16
C GLU A 57 -2.41 3.91 -8.57
N GLY A 58 -2.42 3.55 -9.86
CA GLY A 58 -1.71 2.38 -10.36
C GLY A 58 -0.27 2.70 -10.78
N ALA A 59 0.62 1.71 -10.70
CA ALA A 59 2.05 1.90 -10.99
C ALA A 59 2.44 1.84 -12.49
N PHE A 60 1.47 1.78 -13.42
CA PHE A 60 1.78 1.75 -14.86
C PHE A 60 1.86 3.16 -15.43
N TYR A 61 2.80 3.37 -16.35
CA TYR A 61 2.97 4.65 -17.02
C TYR A 61 1.68 5.13 -17.71
N GLY A 62 1.23 6.33 -17.34
CA GLY A 62 0.08 6.99 -17.97
C GLY A 62 -1.29 6.43 -17.58
N MET A 63 -1.36 5.59 -16.54
CA MET A 63 -2.64 5.13 -16.01
C MET A 63 -3.39 6.30 -15.34
N PRO A 64 -4.69 6.49 -15.61
CA PRO A 64 -5.49 7.47 -14.87
C PRO A 64 -5.79 6.96 -13.46
N MET A 65 -6.07 7.89 -12.54
CA MET A 65 -6.62 7.57 -11.22
C MET A 65 -7.86 6.69 -11.35
N MET A 66 -7.88 5.57 -10.63
CA MET A 66 -9.06 4.72 -10.53
C MET A 66 -10.00 5.29 -9.48
N THR A 67 -11.29 5.34 -9.77
CA THR A 67 -12.30 5.99 -8.91
C THR A 67 -13.44 5.03 -8.51
N SER A 68 -13.30 3.73 -8.74
CA SER A 68 -14.29 2.72 -8.34
C SER A 68 -13.66 1.38 -7.99
N LYS A 69 -14.32 0.63 -7.11
CA LYS A 69 -13.88 -0.71 -6.70
C LYS A 69 -13.62 -1.62 -7.90
N ASP A 70 -14.51 -1.62 -8.88
CA ASP A 70 -14.39 -2.46 -10.07
C ASP A 70 -13.11 -2.18 -10.86
N GLN A 71 -12.71 -0.92 -10.99
CA GLN A 71 -11.46 -0.56 -11.67
C GLN A 71 -10.25 -1.09 -10.90
N VAL A 72 -10.25 -0.94 -9.57
CA VAL A 72 -9.16 -1.43 -8.71
C VAL A 72 -9.07 -2.95 -8.75
N VAL A 73 -10.20 -3.66 -8.64
CA VAL A 73 -10.24 -5.12 -8.72
C VAL A 73 -9.76 -5.62 -10.08
N GLN A 74 -10.13 -4.95 -11.19
CA GLN A 74 -9.62 -5.28 -12.52
C GLN A 74 -8.12 -5.08 -12.64
N TYR A 75 -7.60 -4.00 -12.05
CA TYR A 75 -6.16 -3.73 -11.99
C TYR A 75 -5.41 -4.85 -11.25
N MET A 76 -5.90 -5.24 -10.07
CA MET A 76 -5.36 -6.33 -9.25
C MET A 76 -5.43 -7.69 -9.96
N GLN A 77 -6.56 -8.00 -10.60
CA GLN A 77 -6.73 -9.21 -11.40
C GLN A 77 -5.77 -9.25 -12.60
N GLY A 78 -5.42 -8.09 -13.17
CA GLY A 78 -4.43 -7.97 -14.24
C GLY A 78 -3.06 -8.53 -13.83
N TRP A 79 -2.63 -8.26 -12.61
CA TRP A 79 -1.38 -8.82 -12.06
C TRP A 79 -1.45 -10.35 -11.91
N HIS A 80 -2.50 -10.89 -11.30
CA HIS A 80 -2.71 -12.34 -11.20
C HIS A 80 -2.86 -13.04 -12.56
N SER A 81 -3.30 -12.32 -13.59
CA SER A 81 -3.37 -12.88 -14.95
C SER A 81 -2.00 -12.93 -15.63
N ALA A 82 -1.13 -11.96 -15.32
CA ALA A 82 0.18 -11.82 -15.95
C ALA A 82 1.30 -12.59 -15.23
N MET A 83 1.14 -12.83 -13.93
CA MET A 83 2.17 -13.35 -13.04
C MET A 83 1.61 -14.43 -12.10
N ASP A 84 2.35 -15.52 -11.95
CA ASP A 84 2.15 -16.56 -10.93
C ASP A 84 3.11 -16.36 -9.75
N ASN A 85 2.77 -16.97 -8.61
CA ASN A 85 3.61 -16.99 -7.40
C ASN A 85 4.02 -15.60 -6.94
N ILE A 86 3.09 -14.65 -7.02
CA ILE A 86 3.32 -13.28 -6.57
C ILE A 86 3.56 -13.29 -5.05
N LYS A 87 4.58 -12.58 -4.57
CA LYS A 87 4.87 -12.40 -3.14
C LYS A 87 5.32 -10.99 -2.82
N TYR A 88 4.93 -10.50 -1.65
CA TYR A 88 5.37 -9.21 -1.12
C TYR A 88 6.18 -9.38 0.17
N GLU A 89 7.42 -8.91 0.16
CA GLU A 89 8.22 -8.77 1.36
C GLU A 89 8.25 -7.30 1.79
N ALA A 90 7.49 -6.98 2.85
CA ALA A 90 7.46 -5.63 3.43
C ALA A 90 8.76 -5.34 4.20
N GLU A 91 9.40 -4.21 3.93
CA GLU A 91 10.53 -3.69 4.69
C GLU A 91 10.07 -2.99 5.97
N ASN A 92 8.89 -2.36 5.95
CA ASN A 92 8.32 -1.64 7.08
C ASN A 92 6.81 -1.36 6.90
N PHE A 93 6.15 -1.01 8.00
CA PHE A 93 4.85 -0.35 7.99
C PHE A 93 4.97 0.97 8.76
N LEU A 94 4.70 2.08 8.10
CA LEU A 94 4.89 3.43 8.60
C LEU A 94 3.55 4.18 8.67
N PRO A 95 3.37 5.06 9.65
CA PRO A 95 2.18 5.90 9.71
C PRO A 95 2.23 6.96 8.62
N GLY A 96 1.12 7.12 7.90
CA GLY A 96 0.90 8.26 7.04
C GLY A 96 0.34 9.46 7.80
N VAL A 97 0.29 10.59 7.11
CA VAL A 97 -0.22 11.85 7.62
C VAL A 97 -1.28 12.41 6.69
N ASP A 98 -2.18 13.18 7.26
CA ASP A 98 -3.13 14.00 6.52
C ASP A 98 -2.39 15.13 5.78
N PRO A 99 -2.61 15.34 4.47
CA PRO A 99 -1.85 16.30 3.68
C PRO A 99 -2.14 17.76 4.03
N GLU A 100 -3.29 18.07 4.63
CA GLU A 100 -3.69 19.43 4.99
C GLU A 100 -3.17 19.82 6.37
N THR A 101 -3.26 18.89 7.33
CA THR A 101 -2.94 19.13 8.74
C THR A 101 -1.55 18.62 9.14
N SER A 102 -0.94 17.75 8.33
CA SER A 102 0.31 17.04 8.63
C SER A 102 0.25 16.17 9.91
N LEU A 103 -0.95 15.87 10.40
CA LEU A 103 -1.15 15.01 11.57
C LEU A 103 -1.32 13.54 11.16
N PRO A 104 -0.89 12.57 11.99
CA PRO A 104 -1.14 11.16 11.72
C PRO A 104 -2.63 10.88 11.57
N ASN A 105 -3.02 10.28 10.45
CA ASN A 105 -4.44 10.02 10.12
C ASN A 105 -4.82 8.54 10.16
N GLY A 106 -3.91 7.67 10.63
CA GLY A 106 -4.13 6.23 10.70
C GLY A 106 -3.93 5.50 9.37
N SER A 107 -3.58 6.21 8.30
CA SER A 107 -3.17 5.58 7.05
C SER A 107 -1.84 4.82 7.22
N VAL A 108 -1.65 3.82 6.39
CA VAL A 108 -0.48 2.93 6.39
C VAL A 108 0.31 3.17 5.12
N ARG A 109 1.63 3.31 5.27
CA ARG A 109 2.60 3.37 4.18
C ARG A 109 3.56 2.19 4.32
N THR A 110 3.95 1.56 3.21
CA THR A 110 4.90 0.44 3.24
C THR A 110 5.85 0.53 2.06
N TYR A 111 7.12 0.27 2.34
CA TYR A 111 8.12 -0.04 1.32
C TYR A 111 8.31 -1.56 1.32
N GLY A 112 8.47 -2.14 0.15
CA GLY A 112 8.71 -3.57 0.05
C GLY A 112 9.11 -4.00 -1.34
N THR A 113 9.31 -5.30 -1.47
CA THR A 113 9.75 -5.92 -2.72
C THR A 113 8.71 -6.93 -3.17
N TRP A 114 8.20 -6.73 -4.38
CA TRP A 114 7.37 -7.72 -5.07
C TRP A 114 8.25 -8.68 -5.86
N THR A 115 7.88 -9.95 -5.85
CA THR A 115 8.44 -10.98 -6.71
C THR A 115 7.32 -11.76 -7.39
N GLY A 116 7.63 -12.42 -8.50
CA GLY A 116 6.69 -13.30 -9.21
C GLY A 116 7.30 -13.87 -10.48
N VAL A 117 6.51 -14.66 -11.21
CA VAL A 117 6.93 -15.34 -12.45
C VAL A 117 5.92 -15.05 -13.54
N SER A 118 6.35 -14.57 -14.70
CA SER A 118 5.42 -14.36 -15.81
C SER A 118 4.78 -15.67 -16.26
N THR A 119 3.45 -15.67 -16.35
CA THR A 119 2.64 -16.80 -16.85
C THR A 119 2.96 -17.14 -18.30
N THR A 120 3.48 -16.18 -19.06
CA THR A 120 3.68 -16.29 -20.51
C THR A 120 5.12 -16.60 -20.90
N SER A 121 6.11 -15.99 -20.24
CA SER A 121 7.53 -16.22 -20.57
C SER A 121 8.26 -17.15 -19.60
N GLY A 122 7.71 -17.38 -18.41
CA GLY A 122 8.39 -18.07 -17.32
C GLY A 122 9.52 -17.27 -16.67
N LYS A 123 9.76 -16.01 -17.09
CA LYS A 123 10.78 -15.14 -16.50
C LYS A 123 10.29 -14.61 -15.15
N SER A 124 11.17 -14.62 -14.16
CA SER A 124 10.90 -14.01 -12.85
C SER A 124 11.15 -12.51 -12.84
N PHE A 125 10.45 -11.78 -11.97
CA PHE A 125 10.76 -10.40 -11.65
C PHE A 125 10.99 -10.21 -10.14
N GLU A 126 11.73 -9.15 -9.81
CA GLU A 126 11.86 -8.60 -8.47
C GLU A 126 11.84 -7.07 -8.61
N ALA A 127 10.98 -6.39 -7.87
CA ALA A 127 10.84 -4.94 -7.97
C ALA A 127 10.43 -4.28 -6.65
N LYS A 128 11.03 -3.12 -6.37
CA LYS A 128 10.72 -2.33 -5.17
C LYS A 128 9.52 -1.42 -5.40
N PHE A 129 8.59 -1.44 -4.45
CA PHE A 129 7.39 -0.63 -4.48
C PHE A 129 7.20 0.09 -3.15
N TYR A 130 6.59 1.26 -3.24
CA TYR A 130 6.00 1.97 -2.12
C TYR A 130 4.48 1.95 -2.28
N HIS A 131 3.77 1.51 -1.24
CA HIS A 131 2.31 1.53 -1.20
C HIS A 131 1.82 2.46 -0.11
N TYR A 132 0.65 3.03 -0.35
CA TYR A 132 -0.04 3.88 0.58
C TYR A 132 -1.50 3.45 0.66
N MET A 133 -2.06 3.37 1.86
CA MET A 133 -3.44 2.92 2.10
C MET A 133 -4.08 3.78 3.19
N THR A 134 -5.20 4.40 2.87
CA THR A 134 -6.04 5.20 3.76
C THR A 134 -7.35 4.46 3.96
N PHE A 135 -7.81 4.38 5.21
CA PHE A 135 -8.93 3.54 5.63
C PHE A 135 -10.09 4.40 6.15
N ASP A 136 -11.31 3.94 5.93
CA ASP A 136 -12.49 4.48 6.58
C ASP A 136 -12.66 3.93 8.02
N GLU A 137 -13.77 4.30 8.67
CA GLU A 137 -14.10 3.83 10.03
C GLU A 137 -14.40 2.32 10.13
N ASN A 138 -14.68 1.66 9.00
CA ASN A 138 -14.94 0.22 8.93
C ASN A 138 -13.68 -0.58 8.56
N GLY A 139 -12.54 0.09 8.36
CA GLY A 139 -11.30 -0.54 7.93
C GLY A 139 -11.24 -0.85 6.44
N LEU A 140 -12.10 -0.25 5.62
CA LEU A 140 -12.06 -0.36 4.16
C LEU A 140 -11.12 0.69 3.57
N ILE A 141 -10.35 0.30 2.55
CA ILE A 141 -9.46 1.19 1.82
C ILE A 141 -10.30 2.13 0.94
N ILE A 142 -10.17 3.44 1.18
CA ILE A 142 -10.85 4.52 0.46
C ILE A 142 -9.90 5.36 -0.40
N ASN A 143 -8.61 5.28 -0.14
CA ASN A 143 -7.59 5.93 -0.95
C ASN A 143 -6.30 5.11 -0.86
N GLY A 144 -5.77 4.69 -2.01
CA GLY A 144 -4.55 3.89 -2.04
C GLY A 144 -3.73 4.09 -3.30
N GLY A 145 -2.61 3.40 -3.41
CA GLY A 145 -1.86 3.42 -4.63
C GLY A 145 -0.46 2.84 -4.54
N ASP A 146 0.11 2.66 -5.73
CA ASP A 146 1.34 1.93 -5.97
C ASP A 146 2.36 2.85 -6.67
N TYR A 147 3.51 3.05 -6.04
CA TYR A 147 4.65 3.70 -6.65
C TYR A 147 5.77 2.69 -6.86
N GLY A 148 5.97 2.33 -8.12
CA GLY A 148 6.99 1.40 -8.61
C GLY A 148 7.03 1.45 -10.14
N ASP A 149 7.85 0.60 -10.76
CA ASP A 149 7.98 0.56 -12.22
C ASP A 149 7.27 -0.67 -12.82
N ALA A 150 5.93 -0.63 -12.83
CA ALA A 150 5.13 -1.74 -13.38
C ALA A 150 5.36 -1.94 -14.88
N THR A 151 5.52 -0.84 -15.63
CA THR A 151 5.83 -0.90 -17.06
C THR A 151 7.19 -1.57 -17.31
N GLY A 152 8.21 -1.23 -16.52
CA GLY A 152 9.52 -1.86 -16.57
C GLY A 152 9.47 -3.35 -16.24
N ILE A 153 8.66 -3.77 -15.27
CA ILE A 153 8.42 -5.20 -14.98
C ILE A 153 7.90 -5.92 -16.23
N MET A 154 6.84 -5.41 -16.85
CA MET A 154 6.24 -6.05 -18.02
C MET A 154 7.22 -6.18 -19.19
N VAL A 155 8.08 -5.18 -19.39
CA VAL A 155 9.16 -5.23 -20.41
C VAL A 155 10.21 -6.27 -20.03
N ALA A 156 10.64 -6.31 -18.77
CA ALA A 156 11.69 -7.23 -18.30
C ALA A 156 11.27 -8.71 -18.42
N VAL A 157 10.00 -9.01 -18.20
CA VAL A 157 9.48 -10.38 -18.30
C VAL A 157 8.86 -10.72 -19.65
N ALA A 158 8.90 -9.83 -20.64
CA ALA A 158 8.35 -10.12 -21.96
C ALA A 158 9.02 -11.35 -22.60
N GLN A 159 8.28 -12.07 -23.45
CA GLN A 159 8.88 -13.13 -24.28
C GLN A 159 9.94 -12.55 -25.19
N ASP A 160 11.00 -13.32 -25.43
CA ASP A 160 12.01 -12.93 -26.41
C ASP A 160 11.37 -12.92 -27.80
N PRO A 161 11.78 -11.99 -28.69
CA PRO A 161 11.34 -12.01 -30.07
C PRO A 161 11.60 -13.38 -30.69
N ALA A 162 10.63 -13.92 -31.45
CA ALA A 162 10.86 -15.12 -32.23
C ALA A 162 12.01 -14.87 -33.23
N GLU A 163 13.02 -15.74 -33.21
CA GLU A 163 14.13 -15.76 -34.18
C GLU A 163 13.65 -16.11 -35.60
#